data_AF-A0A3D1ENQ6-F1
#
_entry.id   AF-A0A3D1ENQ6-F1
#
_cell.length_a   1.000
_cell.length_b   1.000
_cell.length_c   1.000
_cell.angle_alpha   90.00
_cell.angle_beta   90.00
_cell.angle_gamma   90.00
#
_symmetry.space_group_name_H-M   'P 1'
#
loop_
_entity.id
_entity.type
_entity.pdbx_description
1 polymer ?
#
loop_
_entity_poly.entity_id
_entity_poly.type
_entity_poly.pdbx_seq_one_letter_code
_entity_poly.pdbx_strand_id
1 'polypeptide(L)'
;MNTPNAVAMNGPGGHPWPLFQLFMVEMWERFSFYGMRALLTLYMIKGFMQAEDSRAYSIYAAYGALVYATPYIGGVLADQFLGKRRAVIIGGLLMSAGHLLMGVENEPAFYHAL
;
A
#
# COMPACT_ATOMS: atom_id res chain seq x y z
N MET A 1 3.60 -43.89 -9.72
CA MET A 1 4.96 -43.51 -9.31
C MET A 1 4.95 -42.04 -8.91
N ASN A 2 5.08 -41.82 -7.60
CA ASN A 2 5.29 -40.60 -6.81
C ASN A 2 5.57 -39.27 -7.56
N THR A 3 4.57 -38.39 -7.62
CA THR A 3 4.87 -36.94 -7.63
C THR A 3 5.43 -36.58 -6.25
N PRO A 4 6.56 -35.87 -6.14
CA PRO A 4 7.15 -35.54 -4.85
C PRO A 4 6.14 -34.77 -4.01
N ASN A 5 5.88 -35.25 -2.80
CA ASN A 5 5.13 -34.53 -1.79
C ASN A 5 5.64 -33.09 -1.77
N ALA A 6 4.80 -32.13 -2.15
CA ALA A 6 5.07 -30.73 -1.84
C ALA A 6 5.18 -30.68 -0.32
N VAL A 7 6.41 -30.62 0.19
CA VAL A 7 6.68 -30.51 1.61
C VAL A 7 5.95 -29.25 2.03
N ALA A 8 4.80 -29.42 2.69
CA ALA A 8 4.16 -28.33 3.38
C ALA A 8 5.16 -27.90 4.45
N MET A 9 5.96 -26.89 4.11
CA MET A 9 6.84 -26.24 5.07
C MET A 9 5.87 -25.68 6.10
N ASN A 10 5.74 -26.37 7.24
CA ASN A 10 4.83 -25.98 8.30
C ASN A 10 5.32 -24.65 8.84
N GLY A 11 4.56 -23.60 8.55
CA GLY A 11 4.78 -22.27 9.11
C GLY A 11 4.30 -22.19 10.55
N PRO A 12 4.44 -21.01 11.18
CA PRO A 12 3.96 -20.77 12.53
C PRO A 12 2.48 -21.13 12.68
N GLY A 13 2.11 -21.84 13.75
CA GLY A 13 0.72 -22.23 14.02
C GLY A 13 0.18 -23.40 13.19
N GLY A 14 1.01 -24.10 12.39
CA GLY A 14 0.58 -25.28 11.62
C GLY A 14 -0.03 -24.96 10.25
N HIS A 15 0.10 -23.70 9.80
CA HIS A 15 -0.37 -23.26 8.48
C HIS A 15 0.72 -23.35 7.40
N PRO A 16 0.37 -23.36 6.10
CA PRO A 16 1.37 -23.37 5.03
C PRO A 16 2.28 -22.14 5.05
N TRP A 17 3.59 -22.34 4.87
CA TRP A 17 4.57 -21.25 4.84
C TRP A 17 4.23 -20.05 3.93
N PRO A 18 3.67 -20.22 2.72
CA PRO A 18 3.30 -19.07 1.87
C PRO A 18 2.26 -18.15 2.51
N LEU A 19 1.39 -18.69 3.37
CA LEU A 19 0.41 -17.88 4.10
C LEU A 19 1.10 -16.95 5.11
N PHE A 20 2.13 -17.45 5.81
CA PHE A 20 2.91 -16.64 6.73
C PHE A 20 3.61 -15.47 6.00
N GLN A 21 4.13 -15.73 4.80
CA GLN A 21 4.74 -14.68 3.98
C GLN A 21 3.71 -13.62 3.56
N LEU A 22 2.53 -14.03 3.10
CA LEU A 22 1.44 -13.11 2.75
C LEU A 22 0.97 -12.30 3.97
N PHE A 23 0.87 -12.94 5.13
CA PHE A 23 0.51 -12.27 6.38
C PHE A 23 1.52 -11.18 6.75
N MET A 24 2.83 -11.47 6.66
CA MET A 24 3.88 -10.47 6.92
C MET A 24 3.81 -9.30 5.93
N VAL A 25 3.58 -9.58 4.65
CA VAL A 25 3.42 -8.55 3.60
C VAL A 25 2.22 -7.66 3.89
N GLU A 26 1.05 -8.25 4.15
CA GLU A 26 -0.18 -7.53 4.48
C GLU A 26 -0.02 -6.70 5.76
N MET A 27 0.64 -7.25 6.79
CA MET A 27 0.87 -6.54 8.05
C MET A 27 1.72 -5.28 7.83
N TRP A 28 2.79 -5.39 7.04
CA TRP A 28 3.68 -4.25 6.77
C TRP A 28 3.03 -3.21 5.86
N GLU A 29 2.23 -3.66 4.89
CA GLU A 29 1.42 -2.80 4.03
C GLU A 29 0.45 -1.96 4.86
N ARG A 30 -0.34 -2.60 5.72
CA ARG A 30 -1.29 -1.92 6.60
C ARG A 30 -0.61 -0.99 7.59
N PHE A 31 0.52 -1.42 8.16
CA PHE A 31 1.31 -0.58 9.07
C PHE A 31 1.74 0.72 8.38
N SER A 32 2.29 0.63 7.17
CA SER A 32 2.69 1.80 6.38
C SER A 32 1.48 2.68 6.05
N PHE A 33 0.39 2.08 5.57
CA PHE A 33 -0.81 2.80 5.17
C PHE A 33 -1.45 3.57 6.33
N TYR A 34 -1.70 2.91 7.46
CA TYR A 34 -2.30 3.58 8.63
C TYR A 34 -1.33 4.57 9.28
N GLY A 35 -0.03 4.29 9.29
CA GLY A 35 0.99 5.21 9.79
C GLY A 35 1.03 6.52 9.00
N MET A 36 1.09 6.43 7.66
CA MET A 36 1.00 7.60 6.79
C MET A 36 -0.32 8.33 6.98
N ARG A 37 -1.46 7.62 6.96
CA ARG A 37 -2.80 8.20 7.10
C ARG A 37 -3.00 8.95 8.43
N ALA A 38 -2.39 8.47 9.52
CA ALA A 38 -2.44 9.11 10.83
C ALA A 38 -1.68 10.45 10.88
N LEU A 39 -0.58 10.57 10.14
CA LEU A 39 0.28 11.76 10.13
C LEU A 39 -0.02 12.71 8.97
N LEU A 40 -0.65 12.24 7.89
CA LEU A 40 -0.84 12.97 6.64
C LEU A 40 -1.53 14.32 6.85
N THR A 41 -2.69 14.32 7.51
CA THR A 41 -3.44 15.57 7.77
C THR A 41 -2.67 16.51 8.68
N LEU A 42 -2.00 15.97 9.69
CA LEU A 42 -1.16 16.77 10.60
C LEU A 42 0.01 17.42 9.85
N TYR A 43 0.62 16.68 8.92
CA TYR A 43 1.73 17.16 8.10
C TYR A 43 1.28 18.24 7.10
N MET A 44 0.11 18.11 6.49
CA MET A 44 -0.43 19.15 5.61
C MET A 44 -0.72 20.46 6.35
N ILE A 45 -1.30 20.37 7.56
CA ILE A 45 -1.72 21.56 8.34
C ILE A 45 -0.53 22.21 9.06
N LYS A 46 0.32 21.41 9.73
CA LYS A 46 1.41 21.90 10.58
C LYS A 46 2.80 21.80 9.97
N GLY A 47 2.96 21.07 8.87
CA GLY A 47 4.23 20.89 8.18
C GLY A 47 4.48 22.01 7.16
N PHE A 48 5.22 21.67 6.10
CA PHE A 48 5.73 22.66 5.13
C PHE A 48 4.64 23.38 4.33
N MET A 49 3.48 22.73 4.09
CA MET A 49 2.41 23.28 3.27
C MET A 49 1.55 24.33 3.98
N GLN A 50 1.51 24.30 5.33
CA GLN A 50 0.63 25.14 6.16
C GLN A 50 -0.79 25.29 5.59
N ALA A 51 -1.34 24.17 5.09
CA ALA A 51 -2.61 24.16 4.38
C ALA A 51 -3.76 24.48 5.34
N GLU A 52 -4.79 25.15 4.82
CA GLU A 52 -6.06 25.33 5.54
C GLU A 52 -6.69 23.97 5.87
N ASP A 53 -7.25 23.85 7.08
CA ASP A 53 -7.91 22.64 7.57
C ASP A 53 -8.92 22.07 6.55
N SER A 54 -9.71 22.93 5.91
CA SER A 54 -10.71 22.53 4.91
C SER A 54 -10.08 21.87 3.67
N ARG A 55 -8.94 22.40 3.20
CA ARG A 55 -8.16 21.85 2.09
C ARG A 55 -7.49 20.53 2.50
N ALA A 56 -6.93 20.44 3.70
CA ALA A 56 -6.31 19.22 4.20
C ALA A 56 -7.32 18.07 4.32
N TYR A 57 -8.53 18.34 4.84
CA TYR A 57 -9.58 17.31 4.95
C TYR A 57 -10.13 16.87 3.60
N SER A 58 -10.29 17.80 2.64
CA SER A 58 -10.75 17.45 1.29
C SER A 58 -9.73 16.60 0.53
N ILE A 59 -8.43 16.90 0.63
CA ILE A 59 -7.35 16.09 0.07
C ILE A 59 -7.37 14.69 0.71
N TYR A 60 -7.46 14.61 2.03
CA TYR A 60 -7.54 13.33 2.75
C TYR A 60 -8.75 12.48 2.32
N ALA A 61 -9.92 13.10 2.12
CA ALA A 61 -11.12 12.42 1.65
C ALA A 61 -10.97 11.92 0.21
N ALA A 62 -10.40 12.75 -0.67
CA ALA A 62 -10.13 12.38 -2.07
C ALA A 62 -9.13 11.22 -2.15
N TYR A 63 -8.05 11.28 -1.38
CA TYR A 63 -7.10 10.17 -1.24
C TYR A 63 -7.79 8.88 -0.79
N GLY A 64 -8.58 8.96 0.28
CA GLY A 64 -9.34 7.81 0.78
C GLY A 64 -10.22 7.18 -0.30
N ALA A 65 -10.97 8.01 -1.05
CA ALA A 65 -11.81 7.53 -2.14
C ALA A 65 -11.00 6.81 -3.24
N LEU A 66 -9.87 7.37 -3.65
CA LEU A 66 -8.98 6.76 -4.66
C LEU A 66 -8.39 5.44 -4.19
N VAL A 67 -7.97 5.34 -2.92
CA VAL A 67 -7.44 4.09 -2.36
C VAL A 67 -8.50 2.99 -2.32
N TYR A 68 -9.77 3.33 -2.12
CA TYR A 68 -10.86 2.34 -2.18
C TYR A 68 -11.30 2.02 -3.62
N ALA A 69 -11.10 2.93 -4.57
CA ALA A 69 -11.44 2.71 -5.97
C ALA A 69 -10.37 1.93 -6.75
N THR A 70 -9.10 2.23 -6.51
CA THR A 70 -7.94 1.63 -7.22
C THR A 70 -7.90 0.10 -7.16
N PRO A 71 -8.26 -0.59 -6.06
CA PRO A 71 -8.27 -2.06 -5.99
C PRO A 71 -9.15 -2.72 -7.05
N TYR A 72 -10.25 -2.07 -7.46
CA TYR A 72 -11.08 -2.59 -8.55
C TYR A 72 -10.28 -2.64 -9.87
N ILE A 73 -9.62 -1.55 -10.22
CA ILE A 73 -8.79 -1.44 -11.44
C ILE A 73 -7.59 -2.38 -11.32
N GLY A 74 -6.93 -2.40 -10.17
CA GLY A 74 -5.79 -3.28 -9.88
C GLY A 74 -6.15 -4.77 -9.99
N GLY A 75 -7.35 -5.16 -9.55
CA GLY A 75 -7.85 -6.53 -9.67
C GLY A 75 -8.04 -6.95 -11.12
N VAL A 76 -8.70 -6.11 -11.93
CA VAL A 76 -8.88 -6.37 -13.37
C VAL A 76 -7.52 -6.50 -14.07
N LEU A 77 -6.57 -5.60 -13.77
CA LEU A 77 -5.21 -5.67 -14.33
C LEU A 77 -4.43 -6.91 -13.88
N ALA A 78 -4.58 -7.32 -12.62
CA ALA A 78 -3.94 -8.51 -12.06
C ALA A 78 -4.47 -9.79 -12.72
N ASP A 79 -5.77 -9.87 -12.97
CA ASP A 79 -6.41 -11.06 -13.52
C ASP A 79 -6.20 -11.19 -15.04
N GLN A 80 -6.15 -10.07 -15.77
CA GLN A 80 -6.09 -10.10 -17.24
C GLN A 80 -4.67 -10.03 -17.81
N PHE A 81 -3.74 -9.32 -17.15
CA PHE A 81 -2.44 -8.98 -17.76
C PHE A 81 -1.22 -9.40 -16.94
N LEU A 82 -1.23 -9.14 -15.63
CA LEU A 82 -0.01 -9.18 -14.82
C LEU A 82 0.20 -10.51 -14.09
N GLY A 83 -0.91 -11.15 -13.69
CA GLY A 83 -0.88 -12.24 -12.71
C GLY A 83 -0.69 -11.73 -11.28
N LYS A 84 -1.31 -12.45 -10.33
CA LYS A 84 -1.43 -12.04 -8.92
C LYS A 84 -0.11 -11.72 -8.23
N ARG A 85 0.93 -12.54 -8.44
CA ARG A 85 2.25 -12.33 -7.80
C ARG A 85 2.92 -11.03 -8.27
N ARG A 86 2.88 -10.73 -9.57
CA ARG A 86 3.50 -9.51 -10.11
C ARG A 86 2.71 -8.27 -9.70
N ALA A 87 1.37 -8.37 -9.67
CA ALA A 87 0.52 -7.29 -9.21
C ALA A 87 0.84 -6.87 -7.76
N VAL A 88 1.03 -7.82 -6.85
CA VAL A 88 1.42 -7.53 -5.45
C VAL A 88 2.79 -6.85 -5.37
N ILE A 89 3.79 -7.33 -6.14
CA ILE A 89 5.13 -6.74 -6.12
C ILE A 89 5.12 -5.31 -6.68
N ILE A 90 4.43 -5.09 -7.80
CA ILE A 90 4.32 -3.75 -8.41
C ILE A 90 3.57 -2.79 -7.48
N GLY A 91 2.48 -3.24 -6.86
CA GLY A 91 1.74 -2.44 -5.88
C GLY A 91 2.61 -2.05 -4.68
N GLY A 92 3.37 -2.99 -4.11
CA GLY A 92 4.28 -2.70 -3.01
C GLY A 92 5.42 -1.74 -3.39
N LEU A 93 5.97 -1.85 -4.61
CA LEU A 93 6.98 -0.91 -5.12
C LEU A 93 6.38 0.49 -5.34
N LEU A 94 5.18 0.57 -5.91
CA LEU A 94 4.47 1.84 -6.12
C LEU A 94 4.18 2.53 -4.78
N MET A 95 3.67 1.78 -3.79
CA MET A 95 3.43 2.29 -2.45
C MET A 95 4.73 2.81 -1.81
N SER A 96 5.82 2.05 -1.93
CA SER A 96 7.13 2.45 -1.39
C SER A 96 7.66 3.72 -2.05
N ALA A 97 7.51 3.85 -3.37
CA ALA A 97 7.89 5.05 -4.11
C ALA A 97 7.09 6.28 -3.66
N GLY A 98 5.76 6.13 -3.46
CA GLY A 98 4.92 7.20 -2.92
C GLY A 98 5.39 7.66 -1.53
N HIS A 99 5.68 6.73 -0.62
CA HIS A 99 6.16 7.08 0.72
C HIS A 99 7.52 7.79 0.70
N LEU A 100 8.44 7.39 -0.20
CA LEU A 100 9.71 8.08 -0.37
C LEU A 100 9.51 9.49 -0.93
N LEU A 101 8.57 9.67 -1.86
CA LEU A 101 8.26 10.96 -2.47
C LEU A 101 7.66 11.94 -1.45
N MET A 102 6.84 11.47 -0.50
CA MET A 102 6.30 12.29 0.61
C MET A 102 7.38 12.88 1.52
N GLY A 103 8.57 12.27 1.57
CA GLY A 103 9.70 12.80 2.34
C GLY A 103 10.35 14.04 1.72
N VAL A 104 10.02 14.37 0.46
CA VAL A 104 10.52 15.56 -0.22
C VAL A 104 9.59 16.73 0.08
N GLU A 105 10.13 17.79 0.68
CA GLU A 105 9.40 19.02 1.02
C GLU A 105 9.10 19.88 -0.23
N ASN A 106 8.26 19.35 -1.11
CA ASN A 106 7.89 19.99 -2.36
C ASN A 106 6.40 19.73 -2.65
N GLU A 107 5.64 20.80 -2.90
CA GLU A 107 4.18 20.73 -3.07
C GLU A 107 3.73 19.81 -4.22
N PRO A 108 4.25 19.95 -5.46
CA PRO A 108 3.90 19.01 -6.52
C PRO A 108 4.36 17.57 -6.25
N ALA A 109 5.53 17.36 -5.63
CA ALA A 109 5.97 16.02 -5.24
C ALA A 109 5.00 15.37 -4.25
N PHE A 110 4.50 16.13 -3.28
CA PHE A 110 3.52 15.66 -2.31
C PHE A 110 2.21 15.22 -2.97
N TYR A 111 1.71 15.98 -3.95
CA TYR A 111 0.49 15.59 -4.69
C TYR A 111 0.67 14.36 -5.56
N HIS A 112 1.85 14.15 -6.15
CA HIS A 112 2.16 12.94 -6.91
C HIS A 112 2.38 11.71 -6.03
N ALA A 113 2.64 11.91 -4.74
CA ALA A 113 2.84 10.82 -3.79
C ALA A 113 1.53 10.20 -3.29
N LEU A 114 0.42 10.92 -3.45
CA LEU A 114 -0.93 10.59 -2.99
C LEU A 114 -1.70 9.80 -4.05
#